data_AF-A0A2T9K402-F1
#
_entry.id   AF-A0A2T9K402-F1
#
_cell.length_a   1.000
_cell.length_b   1.000
_cell.length_c   1.000
_cell.angle_alpha   90.00
_cell.angle_beta   90.00
_cell.angle_gamma   90.00
#
_symmetry.space_group_name_H-M   'P 1'
#
loop_
_entity.id
_entity.type
_entity.pdbx_description
1 polymer ?
#
loop_
_entity_poly.entity_id
_entity_poly.type
_entity_poly.pdbx_seq_one_letter_code
_entity_poly.pdbx_strand_id
1 'polypeptide(L)' 'MQTSPNPLDQWVSSFTVEPGDPGVAIVELRLKNAVLGDLPPVFMKVDWKPGMEIEDVRRFFAAQIAVSAKHLGEAVMAAV' A
#
# COMPACT_ATOMS: atom_id res chain seq x y z
N MET A 1 -28.69 16.53 -0.27
CA MET A 1 -28.72 15.27 0.49
C MET A 1 -27.31 14.69 0.41
N GLN A 2 -26.60 14.61 1.54
CA GLN A 2 -25.26 14.01 1.57
C GLN A 2 -25.47 12.49 1.66
N THR A 3 -25.28 11.79 0.56
CA THR A 3 -25.26 10.33 0.56
C THR A 3 -24.11 9.88 1.45
N SER A 4 -24.39 9.06 2.47
CA SER A 4 -23.34 8.40 3.25
C SER A 4 -22.36 7.73 2.29
N PRO A 5 -21.03 7.83 2.52
CA PRO A 5 -20.05 7.26 1.61
C PRO A 5 -20.34 5.77 1.42
N ASN A 6 -20.39 5.31 0.16
CA ASN A 6 -20.60 3.91 -0.16
C ASN A 6 -19.57 3.08 0.62
N PRO A 7 -19.99 2.12 1.47
CA PRO A 7 -19.07 1.31 2.26
C PRO A 7 -18.00 0.58 1.43
N LEU A 8 -18.30 0.28 0.15
CA LEU A 8 -17.35 -0.33 -0.78
C LEU A 8 -16.20 0.62 -1.18
N ASP A 9 -16.36 1.93 -1.00
CA ASP A 9 -15.34 2.94 -1.32
C ASP A 9 -14.46 3.26 -0.08
N GLN A 10 -14.74 2.68 1.08
CA GLN A 10 -14.00 2.94 2.32
C GLN A 10 -12.79 2.00 2.46
N TRP A 11 -11.69 2.39 1.83
CA TRP A 11 -10.42 1.67 1.86
C TRP A 11 -9.42 2.30 2.84
N VAL A 12 -8.74 1.45 3.60
CA VAL A 12 -7.61 1.81 4.46
C VAL A 12 -6.40 1.00 4.00
N SER A 13 -5.30 1.69 3.74
CA SER A 13 -4.02 1.07 3.37
C SER A 13 -2.98 1.31 4.45
N SER A 14 -2.19 0.29 4.78
CA SER A 14 -0.99 0.42 5.61
C SER A 14 0.16 -0.37 5.01
N PHE A 15 1.39 0.00 5.34
CA PHE A 15 2.56 -0.71 4.85
C PHE A 15 3.65 -0.79 5.90
N THR A 16 4.47 -1.82 5.79
CA THR A 16 5.71 -1.98 6.53
C THR A 16 6.86 -2.17 5.54
N VAL A 17 8.04 -1.71 5.91
CA VAL A 17 9.27 -1.87 5.12
C VAL A 17 10.31 -2.49 6.01
N GLU A 18 10.76 -3.69 5.64
CA GLU A 18 11.75 -4.45 6.37
C GLU A 18 13.02 -4.61 5.52
N PRO A 19 14.21 -4.56 6.15
CA PRO A 19 15.44 -4.88 5.44
C PRO A 19 15.44 -6.36 5.07
N GLY A 20 15.72 -6.67 3.81
CA GLY A 20 15.94 -8.02 3.31
C GLY A 20 17.43 -8.31 3.13
N ASP A 21 17.77 -8.92 1.99
CA ASP A 21 19.15 -9.09 1.54
C ASP A 21 19.85 -7.72 1.33
N PRO A 22 21.20 -7.66 1.32
CA PRO A 22 21.92 -6.40 1.10
C PRO A 22 21.47 -5.68 -0.19
N GLY A 23 20.92 -4.47 -0.04
CA GLY A 23 20.39 -3.68 -1.16
C GLY A 23 18.92 -3.94 -1.49
N VAL A 24 18.24 -4.80 -0.74
CA VAL A 24 16.83 -5.17 -0.92
C VAL A 24 15.99 -4.77 0.28
N ALA A 25 14.88 -4.09 0.03
CA ALA A 25 13.77 -3.93 0.97
C ALA A 25 12.65 -4.91 0.65
N ILE A 26 12.02 -5.44 1.68
CA ILE A 26 10.74 -6.13 1.57
C ILE A 26 9.66 -5.15 2.04
N VAL A 27 8.69 -4.90 1.18
CA VAL A 27 7.53 -4.06 1.49
C VAL A 27 6.32 -4.96 1.58
N GLU A 28 5.64 -4.92 2.72
CA GLU A 28 4.35 -5.54 2.90
C GLU A 28 3.27 -4.45 2.86
N LEU A 29 2.36 -4.55 1.90
CA LEU A 29 1.19 -3.68 1.76
C LEU A 29 -0.04 -4.43 2.24
N ARG A 30 -0.80 -3.79 3.14
CA ARG A 30 -2.07 -4.28 3.65
C ARG A 30 -3.19 -3.35 3.23
N LEU A 31 -4.28 -3.94 2.77
CA LEU A 31 -5.48 -3.23 2.34
C LEU A 31 -6.66 -3.77 3.13
N LYS A 32 -7.45 -2.87 3.69
CA LYS A 32 -8.67 -3.17 4.42
C LYS A 32 -9.83 -2.38 3.84
N ASN A 33 -10.95 -3.04 3.62
CA ASN A 33 -12.20 -2.42 3.23
C ASN A 33 -13.26 -2.61 4.32
N ALA A 34 -14.17 -1.64 4.47
CA ALA A 34 -15.22 -1.72 5.48
C ALA A 34 -16.18 -2.92 5.30
N VAL A 35 -16.34 -3.41 4.06
CA VAL A 35 -17.23 -4.53 3.70
C VAL A 35 -16.46 -5.83 3.49
N LEU A 36 -15.36 -5.79 2.71
CA LEU A 36 -14.59 -7.00 2.38
C LEU A 36 -13.64 -7.44 3.51
N GLY A 37 -13.41 -6.58 4.51
CA GLY A 37 -12.46 -6.84 5.57
C GLY A 37 -11.01 -6.69 5.10
N ASP A 38 -10.11 -7.43 5.74
CA ASP A 38 -8.69 -7.43 5.40
C ASP A 38 -8.45 -8.30 4.15
N LEU A 39 -7.86 -7.70 3.11
CA LEU A 39 -7.37 -8.46 1.96
C LEU A 39 -6.03 -9.14 2.28
N PRO A 40 -5.68 -10.22 1.57
CA PRO A 40 -4.35 -10.80 1.65
C PRO A 40 -3.26 -9.75 1.43
N PRO A 41 -2.18 -9.75 2.24
CA PRO A 41 -1.09 -8.81 2.08
C PRO A 41 -0.37 -9.00 0.74
N VAL A 42 0.02 -7.89 0.13
CA VAL A 42 0.84 -7.87 -1.08
C VAL A 42 2.28 -7.63 -0.68
N PHE A 43 3.17 -8.56 -1.05
CA PHE A 43 4.59 -8.46 -0.79
C PHE A 43 5.35 -8.01 -2.04
N MET A 44 6.18 -7.00 -1.89
CA MET A 44 7.02 -6.46 -2.95
C MET A 44 8.48 -6.47 -2.51
N LYS A 45 9.38 -6.85 -3.42
CA LYS A 45 10.82 -6.69 -3.25
C LYS A 45 11.27 -5.45 -3.99
N VAL A 46 12.08 -4.63 -3.34
CA VAL A 46 12.53 -3.35 -3.87
C VAL A 46 14.04 -3.30 -3.77
N ASP A 47 14.70 -3.32 -4.92
CA ASP A 47 16.13 -3.06 -5.01
C ASP A 47 16.36 -1.55 -4.89
N TRP A 48 17.26 -1.13 -4.01
CA TRP A 48 17.68 0.26 -3.91
C TRP A 48 19.15 0.43 -4.30
N LYS A 49 19.49 1.66 -4.73
CA LYS A 49 20.86 1.97 -5.14
C LYS A 49 21.82 1.89 -3.95
N PRO A 50 23.06 1.43 -4.14
CA PRO A 50 24.09 1.53 -3.12
C PRO A 50 24.20 2.97 -2.59
N GLY A 51 24.13 3.14 -1.27
CA GLY A 51 24.14 4.45 -0.61
C GLY A 51 22.77 5.04 -0.28
N MET A 52 21.67 4.38 -0.67
CA MET A 52 20.33 4.68 -0.13
C MET A 52 20.13 3.96 1.20
N GLU A 53 19.44 4.62 2.13
CA GLU A 53 19.03 4.04 3.40
C GLU A 53 17.62 3.47 3.31
N ILE A 54 17.29 2.54 4.21
CA ILE A 54 15.94 1.98 4.32
C ILE A 54 14.88 3.07 4.56
N GLU A 55 15.28 4.17 5.18
CA GLU A 55 14.39 5.31 5.43
C GLU A 55 14.00 6.04 4.14
N ASP A 56 14.87 6.08 3.13
CA ASP A 56 14.54 6.65 1.82
C ASP A 56 13.45 5.84 1.14
N VAL A 57 13.53 4.50 1.25
CA VAL A 57 12.51 3.60 0.70
C VAL A 57 11.21 3.72 1.48
N ARG A 58 11.26 3.86 2.81
CA ARG A 58 10.06 4.16 3.61
C ARG A 58 9.39 5.46 3.16
N ARG A 59 10.15 6.53 2.95
CA ARG A 59 9.64 7.84 2.50
C ARG A 59 9.04 7.76 1.10
N PHE A 60 9.71 7.06 0.18
CA PHE A 60 9.19 6.83 -1.17
C PHE A 60 7.85 6.09 -1.15
N PHE A 61 7.75 4.98 -0.41
CA PHE A 61 6.51 4.21 -0.32
C PHE A 61 5.40 4.97 0.42
N ALA A 62 5.72 5.76 1.45
CA ALA A 62 4.76 6.64 2.10
C ALA A 62 4.11 7.61 1.09
N ALA A 63 4.92 8.24 0.23
CA ALA A 63 4.44 9.15 -0.80
C ALA A 63 3.63 8.41 -1.89
N GLN A 64 4.11 7.25 -2.35
CA GLN A 64 3.43 6.47 -3.38
C GLN A 64 2.09 5.91 -2.91
N ILE A 65 2.00 5.42 -1.68
CA ILE A 65 0.74 4.88 -1.12
C ILE A 65 -0.26 6.00 -0.88
N ALA A 66 0.17 7.18 -0.41
CA ALA A 66 -0.73 8.33 -0.27
C ALA A 66 -1.38 8.74 -1.61
N VAL A 67 -0.62 8.67 -2.72
CA VAL A 67 -1.13 8.96 -4.08
C VAL A 67 -1.92 7.78 -4.66
N SER A 68 -1.50 6.55 -4.37
CA SER A 68 -2.07 5.33 -4.95
C SER A 68 -3.31 4.83 -4.21
N ALA A 69 -3.48 5.11 -2.91
CA ALA A 69 -4.68 4.72 -2.16
C ALA A 69 -5.97 5.27 -2.79
N LYS A 70 -5.89 6.44 -3.45
CA LYS A 70 -6.98 7.01 -4.24
C LYS A 70 -7.35 6.16 -5.47
N HIS A 71 -6.37 5.52 -6.11
CA HIS A 71 -6.53 4.74 -7.34
C HIS A 71 -6.70 3.23 -7.09
N LEU A 72 -6.17 2.71 -5.98
CA LEU A 72 -6.26 1.30 -5.59
C LEU A 72 -7.69 0.88 -5.27
N GLY A 73 -8.49 1.75 -4.66
CA GLY A 73 -9.92 1.49 -4.45
C GLY A 73 -10.66 1.24 -5.76
N GLU A 74 -10.35 2.02 -6.80
CA GLU A 74 -10.95 1.88 -8.13
C GLU A 74 -10.47 0.59 -8.84
N ALA A 75 -9.18 0.27 -8.73
CA ALA A 75 -8.59 -0.91 -9.36
C ALA A 75 -9.08 -2.23 -8.74
N VAL A 76 -9.23 -2.29 -7.41
CA VAL A 76 -9.75 -3.49 -6.73
C VAL A 76 -11.23 -3.69 -7.07
N MET A 77 -12.03 -2.63 -7.08
CA MET A 77 -13.45 -2.72 -7.46
C MET A 77 -13.66 -3.11 -8.93
N ALA A 78 -12.69 -2.84 -9.82
CA ALA A 78 -12.74 -3.27 -11.21
C ALA A 78 -12.33 -4.74 -11.44
N ALA A 79 -11.69 -5.37 -10.45
CA ALA A 79 -11.21 -6.76 -10.51
C ALA A 79 -12.17 -7.78 -9.86
N VAL A 80 -13.24 -7.30 -9.23
CA VAL A 80 -14.32 -8.11 -8.61
C VAL A 80 -15.57 -8.02 -9.47
#